data_AF-A0A936PKT9-F1
#
_entry.id   AF-A0A936PKT9-F1
#
_cell.length_a   1.000
_cell.length_b   1.000
_cell.length_c   1.000
_cell.angle_alpha   90.00
_cell.angle_beta   90.00
_cell.angle_gamma   90.00
#
_symmetry.space_group_name_H-M   'P 1'
#
loop_
_entity.id
_entity.type
_entity.pdbx_description
1 polymer ?
#
loop_
_entity_poly.entity_id
_entity_poly.type
_entity_poly.pdbx_seq_one_letter_code
_entity_poly.pdbx_strand_id
1 'polypeptide(L)'
;MANLKEAIVTDPNNPTIHYAVGVNYASMNNLEEAEKSYLAAIQLKPDYFEANYNLGALYVNQAATVIEKANKLPLSATAEYDVLKLEADNILKKSIPYLETASTLDPTDKSTLLSLKEIYTRLNMMDKRKEVEAKLSGL
;
A
#
# COMPACT_ATOMS: atom_id res chain seq x y z
N MET A 1 -9.54 24.44 3.78
CA MET A 1 -8.78 23.29 4.29
C MET A 1 -8.38 23.64 5.71
N ALA A 2 -8.86 22.91 6.72
CA ALA A 2 -8.26 23.01 8.06
C ALA A 2 -6.76 22.75 7.90
N ASN A 3 -5.90 23.58 8.47
CA ASN A 3 -4.47 23.51 8.24
C ASN A 3 -3.91 22.29 8.98
N LEU A 4 -3.99 21.10 8.37
CA LEU A 4 -3.61 19.84 9.00
C LEU A 4 -2.13 19.82 9.43
N LYS A 5 -1.29 20.68 8.86
CA LYS A 5 0.08 20.95 9.34
C LYS A 5 0.11 21.66 10.70
N GLU A 6 -0.81 22.60 10.95
CA GLU A 6 -0.98 23.21 12.28
C GLU A 6 -1.51 22.17 13.28
N ALA A 7 -2.36 21.24 12.84
CA ALA A 7 -2.86 20.17 13.71
C ALA A 7 -1.72 19.24 14.20
N ILE A 8 -0.71 18.96 13.35
CA ILE A 8 0.51 18.24 13.77
C ILE A 8 1.27 19.03 14.84
N VAL A 9 1.33 20.36 14.73
CA VAL A 9 2.03 21.19 15.74
C VAL A 9 1.31 21.14 17.08
N THR A 10 -0.01 21.08 17.09
CA THR A 10 -0.80 21.04 18.34
C THR A 10 -0.73 19.70 19.07
N ASP A 11 -0.64 18.59 18.33
CA ASP A 11 -0.54 17.24 18.91
C ASP A 11 0.30 16.32 17.99
N PRO A 12 1.64 16.43 18.05
CA PRO A 12 2.52 15.71 17.13
C PRO A 12 2.54 14.20 17.35
N ASN A 13 2.00 13.72 18.47
CA ASN A 13 1.95 12.30 18.81
C ASN A 13 0.58 11.68 18.54
N ASN A 14 -0.31 12.40 17.84
CA ASN A 14 -1.62 11.89 17.49
C ASN A 14 -1.59 11.10 16.16
N PRO A 15 -1.69 9.76 16.19
CA PRO A 15 -1.68 8.96 14.97
C PRO A 15 -2.81 9.33 14.01
N THR A 16 -3.98 9.75 14.53
CA THR A 16 -5.14 10.13 13.71
C THR A 16 -4.89 11.40 12.90
N ILE A 17 -4.15 12.37 13.46
CA ILE A 17 -3.78 13.58 12.73
C ILE A 17 -2.84 13.25 11.59
N HIS A 18 -1.78 12.47 11.86
CA HIS A 18 -0.84 12.02 10.82
C HIS A 18 -1.55 11.22 9.72
N TYR A 19 -2.46 10.32 10.10
CA TYR A 19 -3.30 9.60 9.13
C TYR A 19 -4.15 10.54 8.26
N ALA A 20 -4.86 11.50 8.88
CA ALA A 20 -5.69 12.46 8.15
C ALA A 20 -4.89 13.35 7.19
N VAL A 21 -3.67 13.74 7.60
CA VAL A 21 -2.71 14.46 6.74
C VAL A 21 -2.31 13.59 5.55
N GLY A 22 -2.03 12.30 5.79
CA GLY A 22 -1.70 11.34 4.74
C GLY A 22 -2.83 11.16 3.72
N VAL A 23 -4.07 11.04 4.19
CA VAL A 23 -5.27 10.98 3.32
C VAL A 23 -5.38 12.26 2.47
N ASN A 24 -5.14 13.42 3.07
CA ASN A 24 -5.21 14.69 2.36
C ASN A 24 -4.12 14.79 1.26
N TYR A 25 -2.87 14.44 1.57
CA TYR A 25 -1.81 14.40 0.57
C TYR A 25 -2.08 13.39 -0.55
N ALA A 26 -2.60 12.21 -0.21
CA ALA A 26 -2.97 11.20 -1.19
C ALA A 26 -4.04 11.72 -2.16
N SER A 27 -5.05 12.43 -1.66
CA SER A 27 -6.09 13.06 -2.51
C SER A 27 -5.56 14.18 -3.41
N MET A 28 -4.44 14.79 -3.05
CA MET A 28 -3.72 15.78 -3.89
C MET A 28 -2.69 15.13 -4.82
N ASN A 29 -2.64 13.79 -4.86
CA ASN A 29 -1.63 13.02 -5.59
C ASN A 29 -0.18 13.32 -5.15
N ASN A 30 0.01 13.88 -3.94
CA ASN A 30 1.31 14.07 -3.33
C ASN A 30 1.71 12.80 -2.56
N LEU A 31 2.05 11.76 -3.32
CA LEU A 31 2.22 10.40 -2.78
C LEU A 31 3.38 10.28 -1.79
N GLU A 32 4.46 11.05 -1.98
CA GLU A 32 5.61 11.02 -1.07
C GLU A 32 5.26 11.55 0.32
N GLU A 33 4.52 12.67 0.38
CA GLU A 33 4.09 13.22 1.66
C GLU A 33 2.98 12.38 2.31
N ALA A 34 2.14 11.72 1.50
CA ALA A 34 1.16 10.75 1.98
C ALA A 34 1.86 9.56 2.66
N GLU A 35 2.86 8.97 2.01
CA GLU A 35 3.68 7.89 2.55
C GLU A 35 4.32 8.27 3.89
N LYS A 36 4.99 9.42 3.96
CA LYS A 36 5.60 9.93 5.21
C LYS A 36 4.57 10.05 6.34
N SER A 37 3.38 10.56 6.03
CA SER A 37 2.33 10.79 7.02
C SER A 37 1.71 9.47 7.51
N TYR A 38 1.49 8.50 6.62
CA TYR A 38 1.04 7.17 7.03
C TYR A 38 2.08 6.44 7.87
N LEU A 39 3.37 6.52 7.50
CA LEU A 39 4.46 5.96 8.28
C LEU A 39 4.53 6.56 9.69
N ALA A 40 4.35 7.88 9.82
CA ALA A 40 4.29 8.54 11.12
C ALA A 40 3.10 8.05 11.97
N ALA A 41 1.92 7.87 11.36
CA ALA A 41 0.76 7.30 12.03
C ALA A 41 1.02 5.87 12.51
N ILE A 42 1.65 5.02 11.69
CA ILE A 42 2.02 3.63 12.01
C ILE A 42 3.10 3.58 13.09
N GLN A 43 4.07 4.50 13.08
CA GLN A 43 5.11 4.56 14.11
C GLN A 43 4.51 4.87 15.50
N LEU A 44 3.50 5.75 15.55
CA LEU A 44 2.80 6.10 16.78
C LEU A 44 1.79 5.02 17.21
N LYS A 45 1.16 4.36 16.23
CA LYS A 45 0.16 3.31 16.44
C LYS A 45 0.35 2.18 15.41
N PRO A 46 1.17 1.15 15.72
CA PRO A 46 1.45 0.07 14.77
C PRO A 46 0.23 -0.75 14.37
N ASP A 47 -0.77 -0.84 15.25
CA ASP A 47 -2.05 -1.53 15.04
C ASP A 47 -3.14 -0.62 14.42
N TYR A 48 -2.74 0.47 13.77
CA TYR A 48 -3.68 1.35 13.08
C TYR A 48 -4.06 0.76 11.72
N PHE A 49 -5.21 0.09 11.66
CA PHE A 49 -5.71 -0.58 10.47
C PHE A 49 -5.73 0.34 9.24
N GLU A 50 -6.36 1.51 9.34
CA GLU A 50 -6.56 2.43 8.22
C GLU A 50 -5.23 2.95 7.66
N ALA A 51 -4.24 3.21 8.51
CA ALA A 51 -2.92 3.66 8.06
C ALA A 51 -2.15 2.54 7.36
N ASN A 52 -2.19 1.30 7.89
CA ASN A 52 -1.58 0.13 7.27
C ASN A 52 -2.25 -0.20 5.91
N TYR A 53 -3.58 -0.21 5.88
CA TYR A 53 -4.36 -0.44 4.66
C TYR A 53 -4.05 0.61 3.59
N ASN A 54 -4.14 1.90 3.93
CA ASN A 54 -3.92 2.97 2.95
C ASN A 54 -2.47 3.04 2.46
N LEU A 55 -1.48 2.76 3.31
CA LEU A 55 -0.09 2.71 2.87
C LEU A 55 0.16 1.51 1.94
N GLY A 56 -0.41 0.34 2.26
CA GLY A 56 -0.40 -0.83 1.39
C GLY A 56 -1.03 -0.53 0.02
N ALA A 57 -2.23 0.06 0.02
CA ALA A 57 -2.94 0.46 -1.20
C ALA A 57 -2.19 1.52 -2.01
N LEU A 58 -1.52 2.47 -1.35
CA LEU A 58 -0.69 3.48 -2.02
C LEU A 58 0.43 2.81 -2.83
N TYR A 59 1.16 1.86 -2.25
CA TYR A 59 2.19 1.11 -2.98
C TYR A 59 1.60 0.25 -4.11
N VAL A 60 0.45 -0.40 -3.90
CA VAL A 60 -0.23 -1.15 -4.97
C VAL A 60 -0.56 -0.25 -6.16
N ASN A 61 -1.09 0.95 -5.91
CA ASN A 61 -1.41 1.92 -6.96
C ASN A 61 -0.17 2.45 -7.68
N GLN A 62 0.93 2.69 -6.95
CA GLN A 62 2.22 3.06 -7.55
C GLN A 62 2.75 1.94 -8.47
N ALA A 63 2.72 0.69 -8.01
CA ALA A 63 3.13 -0.46 -8.83
C ALA A 63 2.25 -0.60 -10.08
N ALA A 64 0.93 -0.41 -9.95
CA ALA A 64 0.00 -0.43 -11.08
C ALA A 64 0.35 0.63 -12.14
N THR A 65 0.72 1.84 -11.71
CA THR A 65 1.17 2.91 -12.61
C THR A 65 2.45 2.52 -13.36
N VAL A 66 3.40 1.87 -12.68
CA VAL A 66 4.64 1.38 -13.32
C VAL A 66 4.35 0.24 -14.31
N ILE A 67 3.45 -0.67 -13.95
CA ILE A 67 2.98 -1.75 -14.85
C ILE A 67 2.29 -1.18 -16.09
N GLU A 68 1.46 -0.15 -15.94
CA GLU A 68 0.82 0.53 -17.06
C GLU A 68 1.84 1.15 -18.02
N LYS A 69 2.90 1.78 -17.47
CA LYS A 69 4.01 2.29 -18.29
C LYS A 69 4.70 1.15 -19.05
N ALA A 70 4.99 0.04 -18.38
CA ALA A 70 5.61 -1.13 -19.02
C ALA A 70 4.76 -1.68 -20.16
N ASN A 71 3.44 -1.76 -19.97
CA ASN A 71 2.51 -2.28 -20.97
C ASN A 71 2.34 -1.36 -22.20
N LYS A 72 2.71 -0.08 -22.10
CA LYS A 72 2.69 0.88 -23.22
C LYS A 72 3.96 0.87 -24.06
N LEU A 73 5.00 0.14 -23.64
CA LEU A 73 6.25 0.06 -24.38
C LEU A 73 6.08 -0.71 -25.71
N PRO A 74 6.85 -0.37 -26.75
CA PRO A 74 6.89 -1.17 -27.96
C PRO A 74 7.45 -2.56 -27.66
N LEU A 75 7.01 -3.59 -28.40
CA LEU A 75 7.45 -4.97 -28.21
C LEU A 75 8.98 -5.17 -28.32
N SER A 76 9.68 -4.23 -28.95
CA SER A 76 11.15 -4.22 -29.07
C SER A 76 11.87 -3.71 -27.83
N ALA A 77 11.21 -3.03 -26.90
CA ALA A 77 11.81 -2.42 -25.71
C ALA A 77 11.87 -3.39 -24.52
N THR A 78 12.41 -4.59 -24.74
CA THR A 78 12.43 -5.68 -23.74
C THR A 78 13.21 -5.32 -22.47
N ALA A 79 14.37 -4.65 -22.60
CA ALA A 79 15.16 -4.26 -21.45
C ALA A 79 14.45 -3.24 -20.54
N GLU A 80 13.78 -2.25 -21.12
CA GLU A 80 13.03 -1.25 -20.37
C GLU A 80 11.79 -1.87 -19.70
N TYR A 81 11.12 -2.79 -20.41
CA TYR A 81 10.02 -3.58 -19.85
C TYR A 81 10.45 -4.36 -18.60
N ASP A 82 11.60 -5.05 -18.66
CA ASP A 82 12.13 -5.82 -17.54
C ASP A 82 12.49 -4.94 -16.34
N VAL A 83 13.05 -3.74 -16.58
CA VAL A 83 13.35 -2.76 -15.52
C VAL A 83 12.06 -2.29 -14.82
N LEU A 84 11.05 -1.88 -15.59
CA LEU A 84 9.78 -1.42 -15.01
C LEU A 84 9.05 -2.55 -14.29
N LYS A 85 9.11 -3.78 -14.82
CA LYS A 85 8.55 -4.95 -14.14
C LYS A 85 9.22 -5.20 -12.79
N LEU A 86 10.55 -5.13 -12.72
CA LEU A 86 11.30 -5.28 -11.47
C LEU A 86 11.00 -4.14 -10.49
N GLU A 87 10.88 -2.90 -10.97
CA GLU A 87 10.49 -1.75 -10.17
C GLU A 87 9.10 -1.97 -9.55
N ALA A 88 8.11 -2.36 -10.35
CA ALA A 88 6.77 -2.67 -9.86
C ALA A 88 6.78 -3.79 -8.81
N ASP A 89 7.54 -4.87 -9.05
CA ASP A 89 7.64 -5.98 -8.11
C ASP A 89 8.27 -5.56 -6.77
N ASN A 90 9.24 -4.65 -6.80
CA ASN A 90 9.84 -4.09 -5.59
C ASN A 90 8.88 -3.17 -4.83
N ILE A 91 8.07 -2.38 -5.54
CA ILE A 91 7.02 -1.56 -4.91
C ILE A 91 5.97 -2.46 -4.27
N LEU A 92 5.52 -3.52 -4.94
CA LEU A 92 4.57 -4.47 -4.35
C LEU A 92 5.14 -5.16 -3.11
N LYS A 93 6.42 -5.52 -3.09
CA LYS A 93 7.06 -6.05 -1.88
C LYS A 93 7.00 -5.09 -0.70
N LYS A 94 7.09 -3.76 -0.92
CA LYS A 94 6.92 -2.76 0.14
C LYS A 94 5.50 -2.76 0.71
N SER A 95 4.48 -3.09 -0.09
CA SER A 95 3.08 -3.13 0.37
C SER A 95 2.77 -4.29 1.31
N ILE A 96 3.47 -5.43 1.14
CA ILE A 96 3.18 -6.70 1.84
C ILE A 96 3.11 -6.54 3.36
N PRO A 97 4.12 -6.00 4.08
CA PRO A 97 4.06 -5.94 5.55
C PRO A 97 2.86 -5.15 6.08
N TYR A 98 2.48 -4.08 5.38
CA TYR A 98 1.34 -3.24 5.78
C TYR A 98 0.00 -3.93 5.50
N LEU A 99 -0.13 -4.59 4.35
CA LEU A 99 -1.33 -5.37 4.01
C LEU A 99 -1.46 -6.65 4.87
N GLU A 100 -0.35 -7.33 5.18
CA GLU A 100 -0.35 -8.46 6.13
C GLU A 100 -0.80 -8.00 7.53
N THR A 101 -0.30 -6.86 7.99
CA THR A 101 -0.73 -6.24 9.25
C THR A 101 -2.21 -5.88 9.21
N ALA A 102 -2.67 -5.20 8.16
CA ALA A 102 -4.09 -4.86 7.97
C ALA A 102 -4.97 -6.12 7.99
N SER A 103 -4.56 -7.19 7.30
CA SER A 103 -5.29 -8.48 7.28
C SER A 103 -5.31 -9.22 8.62
N THR A 104 -4.39 -8.89 9.51
CA THR A 104 -4.35 -9.43 10.87
C THR A 104 -5.28 -8.64 11.78
N LEU A 105 -5.34 -7.32 11.60
CA LEU A 105 -6.21 -6.41 12.36
C LEU A 105 -7.68 -6.55 11.98
N ASP A 106 -7.98 -6.68 10.69
CA ASP A 106 -9.30 -7.03 10.16
C ASP A 106 -9.18 -8.20 9.17
N PRO A 107 -9.36 -9.45 9.64
CA PRO A 107 -9.31 -10.63 8.78
C PRO A 107 -10.54 -10.77 7.86
N THR A 108 -11.56 -9.93 8.02
CA THR A 108 -12.79 -9.96 7.21
C THR A 108 -12.78 -8.97 6.05
N ASP A 109 -11.81 -8.05 6.00
CA ASP A 109 -11.65 -7.15 4.87
C ASP A 109 -11.20 -7.90 3.60
N LYS A 110 -12.19 -8.19 2.75
CA LYS A 110 -11.99 -8.84 1.46
C LYS A 110 -11.05 -8.05 0.55
N SER A 111 -11.01 -6.72 0.67
CA SER A 111 -10.18 -5.87 -0.19
C SER A 111 -8.70 -6.14 0.06
N THR A 112 -8.28 -6.10 1.33
CA THR A 112 -6.91 -6.45 1.73
C THR A 112 -6.52 -7.85 1.30
N LEU A 113 -7.39 -8.85 1.52
CA LEU A 113 -7.11 -10.23 1.14
C LEU A 113 -6.98 -10.41 -0.38
N LEU A 114 -7.82 -9.76 -1.17
CA LEU A 114 -7.72 -9.81 -2.63
C LEU A 114 -6.41 -9.17 -3.13
N SER A 115 -6.03 -8.02 -2.59
CA SER A 115 -4.74 -7.38 -2.91
C SER A 115 -3.56 -8.30 -2.57
N LEU A 116 -3.54 -8.90 -1.38
CA LEU A 116 -2.49 -9.86 -1.00
C LEU A 116 -2.45 -11.08 -1.94
N LYS A 117 -3.60 -11.63 -2.31
CA LYS A 117 -3.68 -12.76 -3.25
C LYS A 117 -3.08 -12.40 -4.61
N GLU A 118 -3.40 -11.22 -5.15
CA GLU A 118 -2.85 -10.74 -6.42
C GLU A 118 -1.33 -10.54 -6.35
N ILE A 119 -0.85 -9.89 -5.29
CA ILE A 119 0.57 -9.66 -5.03
C ILE A 119 1.31 -11.00 -4.96
N TYR A 120 0.83 -11.94 -4.15
CA TYR A 120 1.47 -13.24 -3.99
C TYR A 120 1.43 -14.07 -5.27
N THR A 121 0.39 -13.94 -6.09
CA THR A 121 0.34 -14.57 -7.41
C THR A 121 1.43 -14.00 -8.32
N ARG A 122 1.55 -12.67 -8.38
CA ARG A 122 2.54 -12.00 -9.22
C ARG A 122 3.98 -12.29 -8.81
N LEU A 123 4.25 -12.31 -7.51
CA LEU A 123 5.58 -12.56 -6.95
C LEU A 123 5.91 -14.05 -6.79
N ASN A 124 5.04 -14.94 -7.28
CA ASN A 124 5.19 -16.40 -7.18
C ASN A 124 5.33 -16.91 -5.73
N MET A 125 4.67 -16.24 -4.77
CA MET A 125 4.63 -16.63 -3.36
C MET A 125 3.44 -17.56 -3.10
N MET A 126 3.48 -18.75 -3.71
CA MET A 126 2.30 -19.63 -3.81
C MET A 126 1.79 -20.18 -2.48
N ASP A 127 2.66 -20.37 -1.48
CA ASP A 127 2.22 -20.81 -0.15
C ASP A 127 1.41 -19.72 0.56
N LYS A 128 1.91 -18.48 0.54
CA LYS A 128 1.21 -17.30 1.05
C LYS A 128 -0.10 -17.03 0.31
N ARG A 129 -0.13 -17.24 -1.01
CA ARG A 129 -1.38 -17.17 -1.80
C ARG A 129 -2.42 -18.18 -1.28
N LYS A 130 -2.03 -19.43 -1.03
CA LYS A 130 -2.96 -20.48 -0.52
C LYS A 130 -3.50 -20.12 0.87
N GLU A 131 -2.66 -19.56 1.74
CA GLU A 131 -3.11 -19.08 3.06
C GLU A 131 -4.22 -18.02 2.93
N VAL A 132 -4.05 -17.05 2.02
CA VAL A 132 -5.05 -16.02 1.75
C VAL A 132 -6.32 -16.60 1.13
N GLU A 133 -6.21 -17.59 0.25
CA GLU A 133 -7.38 -18.27 -0.33
C GLU A 133 -8.20 -19.01 0.72
N ALA A 134 -7.54 -19.69 1.66
CA ALA A 134 -8.21 -20.34 2.78
C ALA A 134 -8.97 -19.33 3.65
N LYS A 135 -8.38 -18.15 3.92
CA LYS A 135 -9.06 -17.05 4.62
C LYS A 135 -10.30 -16.58 3.84
N LEU A 136 -10.16 -16.31 2.54
CA LEU A 136 -11.25 -15.84 1.68
C LEU A 136 -12.41 -16.84 1.57
N SER A 137 -12.13 -18.15 1.52
CA SER A 137 -13.16 -19.19 1.48
C SER A 137 -13.92 -19.36 2.80
N GLY A 138 -13.38 -18.85 3.90
CA GLY A 138 -14.00 -18.90 5.22
C GLY A 138 -14.90 -17.70 5.56
N LEU A 139 -15.02 -16.70 4.67
CA LEU A 139 -15.85 -15.50 4.84
C LEU A 139 -17.25 -15.69 4.25
#